data_AF-A0A5C9E264-F1
#
_entry.id   AF-A0A5C9E264-F1
#
_cell.length_a   1.000
_cell.length_b   1.000
_cell.length_c   1.000
_cell.angle_alpha   90.00
_cell.angle_beta   90.00
_cell.angle_gamma   90.00
#
_symmetry.space_group_name_H-M   'P 1'
#
loop_
_entity.id
_entity.type
_entity.pdbx_description
1 polymer ?
#
loop_
_entity_poly.entity_id
_entity_poly.type
_entity_poly.pdbx_seq_one_letter_code
_entity_poly.pdbx_strand_id
1 'polypeptide(L)'
;MVQKVTLRNGLEVEYDEKAPKTLYEIIISEILIPRYKENKDWNLSLNIILEEINRLISEYELNPKMKLELLERVEEHLDKDIEQLTGVAKIEILFLNMDDYVEDIRKLILSGKDKQELRNDMANLIYPLTLFELGELFIFLGKRAFLK
;
A
#
# COMPACT_ATOMS: atom_id res chain seq x y z
N MET A 1 -10.31 21.32 17.77
CA MET A 1 -9.96 22.70 17.40
C MET A 1 -9.92 22.75 15.88
N VAL A 2 -10.41 23.82 15.23
CA VAL A 2 -10.32 23.98 13.77
C VAL A 2 -9.12 24.87 13.48
N GLN A 3 -8.15 24.36 12.74
CA GLN A 3 -6.93 25.07 12.35
C GLN A 3 -6.68 24.90 10.85
N LYS A 4 -6.08 25.91 10.22
CA LYS A 4 -5.72 25.85 8.81
C LYS A 4 -4.33 25.27 8.65
N VAL A 5 -4.21 24.27 7.82
CA VAL A 5 -2.94 23.64 7.43
C VAL A 5 -2.72 23.82 5.93
N THR A 6 -1.47 24.03 5.54
CA THR A 6 -1.12 24.18 4.11
C THR A 6 -0.37 22.93 3.67
N LEU A 7 -0.85 22.27 2.62
CA LEU A 7 -0.20 21.13 1.99
C LEU A 7 0.98 21.57 1.10
N ARG A 8 1.92 20.67 0.78
CA ARG A 8 3.08 20.95 -0.08
C ARG A 8 2.71 21.41 -1.50
N ASN A 9 1.52 21.07 -1.98
CA ASN A 9 1.00 21.54 -3.27
C ASN A 9 0.42 22.97 -3.19
N GLY A 10 0.48 23.63 -2.01
CA GLY A 10 -0.05 24.97 -1.77
C GLY A 10 -1.54 25.01 -1.42
N LEU A 11 -2.20 23.86 -1.32
CA LEU A 11 -3.61 23.80 -0.94
C LEU A 11 -3.77 24.08 0.56
N GLU A 12 -4.58 25.07 0.89
CA GLU A 12 -5.02 25.32 2.26
C GLU A 12 -6.21 24.42 2.61
N VAL A 13 -6.09 23.72 3.74
CA VAL A 13 -7.09 22.77 4.22
C VAL A 13 -7.42 23.10 5.67
N GLU A 14 -8.69 23.02 6.02
CA GLU A 14 -9.11 23.09 7.42
C GLU A 14 -8.96 21.72 8.08
N TYR A 15 -8.15 21.64 9.12
CA TYR A 15 -8.04 20.49 10.00
C TYR A 15 -8.91 20.72 11.24
N ASP A 16 -9.92 19.86 11.41
CA ASP A 16 -10.70 19.75 12.63
C ASP A 16 -10.32 18.46 13.35
N GLU A 17 -9.79 18.57 14.57
CA GLU A 17 -9.48 17.40 15.43
C GLU A 17 -10.70 16.50 15.68
N LYS A 18 -11.93 17.03 15.60
CA LYS A 18 -13.16 16.23 15.74
C LYS A 18 -13.59 15.55 14.44
N ALA A 19 -13.08 16.00 13.30
CA ALA A 19 -13.34 15.44 11.98
C ALA A 19 -12.04 15.33 11.15
N PRO A 20 -11.01 14.62 11.65
CA PRO A 20 -9.68 14.57 11.03
C PRO A 20 -9.72 13.86 9.67
N LYS A 21 -10.75 13.04 9.43
CA LYS A 21 -10.97 12.31 8.18
C LYS A 21 -10.95 13.22 6.95
N THR A 22 -11.47 14.44 7.05
CA THR A 22 -11.50 15.39 5.93
C THR A 22 -10.10 15.71 5.41
N LEU A 23 -9.13 15.90 6.30
CA LEU A 23 -7.74 16.13 5.91
C LEU A 23 -7.14 14.90 5.23
N TYR A 24 -7.43 13.70 5.75
CA TYR A 24 -6.93 12.45 5.18
C TYR A 24 -7.49 12.20 3.78
N GLU A 25 -8.78 12.45 3.56
CA GLU A 25 -9.39 12.39 2.22
C GLU A 25 -8.66 13.28 1.22
N ILE A 26 -8.37 14.52 1.63
CA ILE A 26 -7.73 15.49 0.76
C ILE A 26 -6.27 15.08 0.46
N ILE A 27 -5.54 14.57 1.46
CA ILE A 27 -4.18 14.04 1.23
C ILE A 27 -4.23 12.86 0.26
N ILE A 28 -5.22 11.97 0.37
CA ILE A 28 -5.39 10.84 -0.54
C ILE A 28 -5.73 11.33 -1.96
N SER A 29 -6.70 12.23 -2.12
CA SER A 29 -7.18 12.66 -3.44
C SER A 29 -6.21 13.60 -4.16
N GLU A 30 -5.53 14.48 -3.43
CA GLU A 30 -4.69 15.55 -4.01
C GLU A 30 -3.20 15.18 -4.04
N ILE A 31 -2.77 14.17 -3.28
CA ILE A 31 -1.37 13.77 -3.20
C ILE A 31 -1.19 12.30 -3.57
N LEU A 32 -1.80 11.36 -2.84
CA LEU A 32 -1.57 9.93 -3.06
C LEU A 32 -1.95 9.48 -4.49
N ILE A 33 -3.20 9.73 -4.89
CA ILE A 33 -3.74 9.26 -6.17
C ILE A 33 -3.01 9.91 -7.37
N PRO A 34 -2.79 11.25 -7.41
CA PRO A 34 -2.06 11.87 -8.50
C PRO A 34 -0.62 11.37 -8.62
N ARG A 35 0.08 11.20 -7.48
CA ARG A 35 1.45 10.71 -7.47
C ARG A 35 1.55 9.29 -7.99
N TYR A 36 0.66 8.42 -7.57
CA TYR A 36 0.63 7.06 -8.11
C TYR A 36 0.33 7.04 -9.61
N LYS A 37 -0.61 7.85 -10.09
CA LYS A 37 -0.90 7.93 -11.54
C LYS A 37 0.32 8.37 -12.35
N GLU A 38 1.17 9.22 -11.77
CA GLU A 38 2.40 9.72 -12.38
C GLU A 38 3.52 8.65 -12.37
N ASN A 39 3.78 8.04 -11.23
CA ASN A 39 4.97 7.19 -11.02
C ASN A 39 4.69 5.68 -11.10
N LYS A 40 3.43 5.26 -11.00
CA LYS A 40 2.98 3.86 -10.86
C LYS A 40 3.67 3.08 -9.73
N ASP A 41 4.11 3.79 -8.70
CA ASP A 41 4.83 3.25 -7.55
C ASP A 41 4.06 3.62 -6.27
N TRP A 42 3.41 2.62 -5.69
CA TRP A 42 2.61 2.82 -4.49
C TRP A 42 3.48 3.06 -3.26
N ASN A 43 4.65 2.42 -3.14
CA ASN A 43 5.56 2.61 -2.02
C ASN A 43 6.10 4.04 -1.99
N LEU A 44 6.51 4.55 -3.15
CA LEU A 44 6.94 5.94 -3.29
C LEU A 44 5.79 6.90 -2.94
N SER A 45 4.59 6.62 -3.43
CA SER A 45 3.41 7.48 -3.21
C SER A 45 2.96 7.46 -1.74
N LEU A 46 3.03 6.33 -1.06
CA LEU A 46 2.80 6.19 0.39
C LEU A 46 3.86 6.95 1.19
N ASN A 47 5.14 6.81 0.84
CA ASN A 47 6.22 7.55 1.50
C ASN A 47 6.02 9.07 1.36
N ILE A 48 5.57 9.54 0.19
CA ILE A 48 5.26 10.96 -0.02
C ILE A 48 4.16 11.45 0.95
N ILE A 49 3.05 10.72 1.10
CA ILE A 49 1.99 11.16 2.03
C ILE A 49 2.40 11.01 3.50
N LEU A 50 3.30 10.07 3.83
CA LEU A 50 3.85 9.92 5.17
C LEU A 50 4.83 11.05 5.50
N GLU A 51 5.64 11.50 4.56
CA GLU A 51 6.45 12.71 4.71
C GLU A 51 5.58 13.95 4.89
N GLU A 52 4.49 14.03 4.11
CA GLU A 52 3.55 15.15 4.20
C GLU A 52 2.90 15.23 5.57
N ILE A 53 2.35 14.12 6.09
CA ILE A 53 1.72 14.13 7.41
C ILE A 53 2.72 14.38 8.54
N ASN A 54 3.96 13.86 8.43
CA ASN A 54 5.01 14.14 9.41
C ASN A 54 5.38 15.63 9.44
N ARG A 55 5.41 16.27 8.27
CA ARG A 55 5.63 17.72 8.16
C ARG A 55 4.50 18.49 8.81
N LEU A 56 3.24 18.14 8.53
CA LEU A 56 2.07 18.79 9.14
C LEU A 56 2.07 18.63 10.67
N ILE A 57 2.37 17.43 11.17
CA ILE A 57 2.52 17.15 12.60
C ILE A 57 3.58 18.06 13.23
N SER A 58 4.72 18.23 12.56
CA SER A 58 5.84 19.00 13.10
C SER A 58 5.60 20.51 13.02
N GLU A 59 5.08 21.01 11.89
CA GLU A 59 4.90 22.45 11.67
C GLU A 59 3.70 23.04 12.42
N TYR A 60 2.64 22.26 12.60
CA TYR A 60 1.39 22.70 13.22
C TYR A 60 1.15 22.06 14.60
N GLU A 61 2.17 21.40 15.16
CA GLU A 61 2.13 20.72 16.48
C GLU A 61 0.94 19.76 16.62
N LEU A 62 0.63 19.01 15.54
CA LEU A 62 -0.52 18.11 15.53
C LEU A 62 -0.24 16.79 16.26
N ASN A 63 -1.29 16.01 16.49
CA ASN A 63 -1.16 14.71 17.14
C ASN A 63 -0.40 13.70 16.24
N PRO A 64 0.70 13.08 16.71
CA PRO A 64 1.42 12.07 15.94
C PRO A 64 0.59 10.86 15.52
N LYS A 65 -0.50 10.56 16.24
CA LYS A 65 -1.45 9.48 15.90
C LYS A 65 -2.06 9.65 14.51
N MET A 66 -2.12 10.88 13.98
CA MET A 66 -2.63 11.16 12.64
C MET A 66 -1.92 10.36 11.53
N LYS A 67 -0.66 9.98 11.73
CA LYS A 67 0.07 9.12 10.80
C LYS A 67 -0.59 7.74 10.67
N LEU A 68 -0.96 7.13 11.79
CA LEU A 68 -1.63 5.83 11.81
C LEU A 68 -3.04 5.95 11.23
N GLU A 69 -3.77 7.00 11.62
CA GLU A 69 -5.14 7.23 11.14
C GLU A 69 -5.20 7.50 9.63
N LEU A 70 -4.18 8.18 9.06
CA LEU A 70 -4.05 8.34 7.61
C LEU A 70 -3.85 6.99 6.92
N LEU A 71 -3.00 6.11 7.46
CA LEU A 71 -2.78 4.77 6.91
C LEU A 71 -4.04 3.90 7.00
N GLU A 72 -4.74 3.91 8.14
CA GLU A 72 -6.04 3.25 8.30
C GLU A 72 -7.05 3.77 7.29
N ARG A 73 -7.06 5.08 7.02
CA ARG A 73 -7.96 5.68 6.04
C ARG A 73 -7.61 5.30 4.61
N VAL A 74 -6.32 5.20 4.28
CA VAL A 74 -5.86 4.67 2.98
C VAL A 74 -6.35 3.23 2.83
N GLU A 75 -6.20 2.39 3.85
CA GLU A 75 -6.68 1.00 3.86
C GLU A 75 -8.21 0.92 3.64
N GLU A 76 -9.00 1.74 4.31
CA GLU A 76 -10.46 1.82 4.09
C GLU A 76 -10.85 2.23 2.66
N HIS A 77 -10.02 3.05 1.99
CA HIS A 77 -10.23 3.41 0.57
C HIS A 77 -9.82 2.29 -0.36
N LEU A 78 -8.72 1.59 -0.06
CA LEU A 78 -8.32 0.40 -0.79
C LEU A 78 -9.46 -0.62 -0.78
N ASP A 79 -10.05 -0.93 0.37
CA ASP A 79 -11.16 -1.88 0.47
C ASP A 79 -12.40 -1.46 -0.35
N LYS A 80 -12.75 -0.17 -0.36
CA LYS A 80 -13.90 0.35 -1.12
C LYS A 80 -13.68 0.44 -2.61
N ASP A 81 -12.47 0.82 -3.04
CA ASP A 81 -12.11 0.90 -4.46
C ASP A 81 -11.89 -0.52 -5.04
N ILE A 82 -11.46 -1.49 -4.24
CA ILE A 82 -11.33 -2.92 -4.61
C ILE A 82 -12.67 -3.55 -5.02
N GLU A 83 -13.79 -3.13 -4.43
CA GLU A 83 -15.12 -3.67 -4.78
C GLU A 83 -15.61 -3.16 -6.15
N GLN A 84 -15.14 -1.99 -6.59
CA GLN A 84 -15.56 -1.34 -7.84
C GLN A 84 -14.61 -1.58 -9.03
N LEU A 85 -13.39 -2.07 -8.79
CA LEU A 85 -12.39 -2.32 -9.83
C LEU A 85 -12.59 -3.68 -10.52
N THR A 86 -13.06 -3.67 -11.78
CA THR A 86 -13.10 -4.82 -12.68
C THR A 86 -11.83 -4.88 -13.54
N GLY A 87 -11.08 -6.00 -13.46
CA GLY A 87 -9.98 -6.35 -14.36
C GLY A 87 -8.61 -5.76 -14.00
N VAL A 88 -7.59 -6.65 -13.95
CA VAL A 88 -6.11 -6.48 -13.97
C VAL A 88 -5.45 -5.45 -13.02
N ALA A 89 -6.09 -4.34 -12.67
CA ALA A 89 -5.57 -3.25 -11.85
C ALA A 89 -5.60 -3.51 -10.33
N LYS A 90 -6.12 -4.67 -9.87
CA LYS A 90 -6.10 -5.07 -8.45
C LYS A 90 -4.69 -5.40 -7.91
N ILE A 91 -3.66 -5.42 -8.75
CA ILE A 91 -2.42 -6.17 -8.47
C ILE A 91 -1.18 -5.28 -8.16
N GLU A 92 -1.16 -3.98 -8.49
CA GLU A 92 0.07 -3.16 -8.37
C GLU A 92 0.23 -2.40 -7.04
N ILE A 93 -0.79 -2.41 -6.17
CA ILE A 93 -0.90 -1.41 -5.09
C ILE A 93 -0.35 -1.87 -3.73
N LEU A 94 0.11 -3.10 -3.56
CA LEU A 94 0.67 -3.54 -2.27
C LEU A 94 1.93 -4.41 -2.33
N PHE A 95 2.57 -4.53 -3.50
CA PHE A 95 3.57 -5.58 -3.67
C PHE A 95 4.90 -5.06 -4.18
N LEU A 96 5.96 -5.39 -3.43
CA LEU A 96 7.20 -5.87 -4.03
C LEU A 96 6.82 -6.78 -5.20
N ASN A 97 7.07 -6.33 -6.44
CA ASN A 97 6.85 -7.04 -7.71
C ASN A 97 6.33 -8.48 -7.52
N MET A 98 5.01 -8.70 -7.65
CA MET A 98 4.47 -10.07 -7.55
C MET A 98 5.10 -11.02 -8.56
N ASP A 99 5.55 -10.48 -9.70
CA ASP A 99 6.36 -11.20 -10.67
C ASP A 99 7.71 -11.69 -10.08
N ASP A 100 8.34 -10.94 -9.18
CA ASP A 100 9.60 -11.33 -8.51
C ASP A 100 9.37 -12.49 -7.54
N TYR A 101 8.30 -12.46 -6.74
CA TYR A 101 7.91 -13.59 -5.87
C TYR A 101 7.61 -14.86 -6.67
N VAL A 102 6.91 -14.73 -7.81
CA VAL A 102 6.62 -15.87 -8.69
C VAL A 102 7.90 -16.42 -9.31
N GLU A 103 8.80 -15.56 -9.77
CA GLU A 103 10.08 -15.98 -10.31
C GLU A 103 11.00 -16.58 -9.22
N ASP A 104 10.95 -16.10 -7.99
CA ASP A 104 11.70 -16.67 -6.88
C ASP A 104 11.15 -18.03 -6.44
N ILE A 105 9.82 -18.20 -6.39
CA ILE A 105 9.18 -19.51 -6.23
C ILE A 105 9.63 -20.46 -7.34
N ARG A 106 9.65 -19.98 -8.59
CA ARG A 106 10.09 -20.77 -9.75
C ARG A 106 11.55 -21.19 -9.63
N LYS A 107 12.46 -20.28 -9.27
CA LYS A 107 13.88 -20.59 -9.02
C LYS A 107 14.04 -21.61 -7.90
N LEU A 108 13.29 -21.47 -6.80
CA LEU A 108 13.31 -22.42 -5.70
C LEU A 108 12.87 -23.82 -6.15
N ILE A 109 11.77 -23.94 -6.89
CA ILE A 109 11.30 -25.23 -7.43
C ILE A 109 12.34 -25.86 -8.38
N LEU A 110 13.00 -25.05 -9.21
CA LEU A 110 13.98 -25.51 -10.19
C LEU A 110 15.40 -25.70 -9.60
N SER A 111 15.62 -25.36 -8.33
CA SER A 111 16.96 -25.36 -7.71
C SER A 111 17.55 -26.75 -7.47
N GLY A 112 16.76 -27.83 -7.61
CA GLY A 112 17.21 -29.20 -7.38
C GLY A 112 17.45 -29.55 -5.90
N LYS A 113 17.05 -28.66 -4.97
CA LYS A 113 17.13 -28.88 -3.52
C LYS A 113 16.30 -30.07 -3.09
N ASP A 114 16.69 -30.67 -1.97
CA ASP A 114 15.86 -31.72 -1.38
C ASP A 114 14.54 -31.17 -0.83
N LYS A 115 13.61 -32.09 -0.56
CA LYS A 115 12.24 -31.76 -0.18
C LYS A 115 12.15 -30.93 1.10
N GLN A 116 13.05 -31.15 2.06
CA GLN A 116 13.03 -30.44 3.33
C GLN A 116 13.61 -29.03 3.18
N GLU A 117 14.72 -28.90 2.47
CA GLU A 117 15.33 -27.60 2.17
C GLU A 117 14.39 -26.71 1.37
N LEU A 118 13.76 -27.25 0.32
CA LEU A 118 12.79 -26.51 -0.50
C LEU A 118 11.62 -25.98 0.33
N ARG A 119 11.09 -26.78 1.26
CA ARG A 119 9.99 -26.37 2.14
C ARG A 119 10.38 -25.24 3.08
N ASN A 120 11.58 -25.32 3.65
CA ASN A 120 12.09 -24.30 4.55
C ASN A 120 12.31 -22.98 3.80
N ASP A 121 12.88 -23.02 2.60
CA ASP A 121 13.10 -21.81 1.79
C ASP A 121 11.79 -21.18 1.32
N MET A 122 10.81 -22.00 0.92
CA MET A 122 9.47 -21.49 0.60
C MET A 122 8.81 -20.85 1.82
N ALA A 123 8.92 -21.46 3.00
CA ALA A 123 8.39 -20.89 4.23
C ALA A 123 9.06 -19.53 4.54
N ASN A 124 10.37 -19.42 4.38
CA ASN A 124 11.10 -18.16 4.58
C ASN A 124 10.71 -17.07 3.58
N LEU A 125 10.43 -17.45 2.33
CA LEU A 125 9.98 -16.52 1.30
C LEU A 125 8.62 -15.90 1.64
N ILE A 126 7.70 -16.69 2.19
CA ILE A 126 6.34 -16.25 2.50
C ILE A 126 6.15 -15.76 3.93
N TYR A 127 7.07 -16.08 4.85
CA TYR A 127 7.04 -15.64 6.25
C TYR A 127 6.84 -14.13 6.45
N PRO A 128 7.47 -13.23 5.66
CA PRO A 128 7.28 -11.80 5.86
C PRO A 128 5.94 -11.28 5.30
N LEU A 129 5.16 -12.11 4.60
CA LEU A 129 3.92 -11.68 3.96
C LEU A 129 2.76 -11.60 4.95
N THR A 130 1.93 -10.56 4.79
CA THR A 130 0.64 -10.41 5.45
C THR A 130 -0.39 -11.41 4.88
N LEU A 131 -1.51 -11.59 5.61
CA LEU A 131 -2.61 -12.44 5.15
C LEU A 131 -3.17 -12.00 3.79
N PHE A 132 -3.25 -10.69 3.57
CA PHE A 132 -3.67 -10.11 2.29
C PHE A 132 -2.67 -10.45 1.18
N GLU A 133 -1.37 -10.27 1.43
CA GLU A 133 -0.33 -10.55 0.44
C GLU A 133 -0.24 -12.02 0.05
N LEU A 134 -0.40 -12.90 1.03
CA LEU A 134 -0.55 -14.35 0.80
C LEU A 134 -1.77 -14.65 -0.07
N GLY A 135 -2.91 -14.01 0.20
CA GLY A 135 -4.15 -14.18 -0.55
C GLY A 135 -3.98 -13.83 -2.03
N GLU A 136 -3.41 -12.66 -2.33
CA GLU A 136 -3.16 -12.22 -3.70
C GLU A 136 -2.11 -13.10 -4.39
N LEU A 137 -1.03 -13.49 -3.70
CA LEU A 137 -0.04 -14.43 -4.23
C LEU A 137 -0.70 -15.75 -4.65
N PHE A 138 -1.60 -16.31 -3.83
CA PHE A 138 -2.33 -17.53 -4.17
C PHE A 138 -3.31 -17.32 -5.34
N ILE A 139 -4.02 -16.19 -5.39
CA ILE A 139 -4.92 -15.87 -6.51
C ILE A 139 -4.12 -15.73 -7.81
N PHE A 140 -2.96 -15.07 -7.76
CA PHE A 140 -2.10 -14.84 -8.90
C PHE A 140 -1.47 -16.13 -9.42
N LEU A 141 -0.92 -16.96 -8.51
CA LEU A 141 -0.46 -18.32 -8.84
C LEU A 141 -1.60 -19.17 -9.39
N GLY A 142 -2.80 -19.09 -8.81
CA GLY A 142 -4.01 -19.75 -9.30
C GLY A 142 -4.32 -19.39 -10.75
N LYS A 143 -4.32 -18.09 -11.07
CA LYS A 143 -4.58 -17.58 -12.43
C LYS A 143 -3.47 -17.91 -13.42
N ARG A 144 -2.19 -17.87 -13.04
CA ARG A 144 -1.07 -18.16 -13.97
C ARG A 144 -0.74 -19.65 -14.11
N ALA A 145 -0.89 -20.45 -13.05
CA ALA A 145 -0.51 -21.86 -13.05
C ALA A 145 -1.64 -22.80 -13.51
N PHE A 146 -2.91 -22.38 -13.43
CA PHE A 146 -4.07 -23.23 -13.76
C PHE A 146 -4.94 -22.73 -14.94
N LEU A 147 -4.60 -21.61 -15.57
CA LEU A 147 -5.23 -21.17 -16.84
C LEU A 147 -4.36 -21.48 -18.07
N LYS A 148 -3.72 -22.65 -18.07
CA LYS A 148 -3.23 -23.30 -19.29
C LYS A 148 -3.97 -24.59 -19.54
#